data_AF-A0A2S5MFS7-F1
#
_entry.id   AF-A0A2S5MFS7-F1
#
_cell.length_a   1.000
_cell.length_b   1.000
_cell.length_c   1.000
_cell.angle_alpha   90.00
_cell.angle_beta   90.00
_cell.angle_gamma   90.00
#
_symmetry.space_group_name_H-M   'P 1'
#
loop_
_entity.id
_entity.type
_entity.pdbx_description
1 polymer ?
#
loop_
_entity_poly.entity_id
_entity_poly.type
_entity_poly.pdbx_seq_one_letter_code
_entity_poly.pdbx_strand_id
1 'polypeptide(L)' 'MADTYDLIVIGGGPGGYVAAIRAAQLGLTTAVVEREHLGGICLNWGCIPTKALLRSAEVY' A
#
# COMPACT_ATOMS: atom_id res chain seq x y z
N MET A 1 24.71 6.78 -9.13
CA MET A 1 24.91 7.37 -7.79
C MET A 1 23.78 6.83 -6.92
N ALA A 2 24.04 6.41 -5.68
CA ALA A 2 22.95 5.95 -4.82
C ALA A 2 22.18 7.17 -4.31
N ASP A 3 20.87 7.20 -4.52
CA ASP A 3 20.01 8.23 -3.97
C ASP A 3 19.90 8.03 -2.46
N THR A 4 20.09 9.09 -1.68
CA THR A 4 19.99 9.06 -0.23
C THR A 4 18.53 9.27 0.16
N TYR A 5 17.97 8.32 0.93
CA TYR A 5 16.61 8.41 1.47
C TYR A 5 16.66 8.41 3.00
N ASP A 6 15.77 9.16 3.61
CA ASP A 6 15.59 9.20 5.07
C ASP A 6 14.83 7.96 5.57
N LEU A 7 13.96 7.40 4.72
CA LEU A 7 13.20 6.18 4.99
C LEU A 7 12.99 5.37 3.71
N ILE A 8 13.20 4.05 3.78
CA ILE A 8 12.81 3.11 2.72
C ILE A 8 11.81 2.12 3.31
N VAL A 9 10.62 2.06 2.71
CA VAL A 9 9.57 1.12 3.07
C VAL A 9 9.56 -0.04 2.09
N ILE A 10 9.70 -1.27 2.60
CA ILE A 10 9.62 -2.50 1.79
C ILE A 10 8.22 -3.08 1.94
N GLY A 11 7.49 -3.12 0.83
CA GLY A 11 6.10 -3.52 0.74
C GLY A 11 5.15 -2.31 0.70
N GLY A 12 4.37 -2.21 -0.38
CA GLY A 12 3.37 -1.18 -0.64
C GLY A 12 1.97 -1.58 -0.18
N GLY A 13 1.85 -2.42 0.86
CA GLY A 13 0.57 -2.79 1.47
C GLY A 13 -0.01 -1.68 2.36
N PRO A 14 -1.18 -1.90 3.00
CA PRO A 14 -1.88 -0.88 3.79
C PRO A 14 -1.03 -0.24 4.89
N GLY A 15 -0.18 -1.01 5.58
CA GLY A 15 0.77 -0.41 6.53
C GLY A 15 1.90 0.36 5.84
N GLY A 16 2.42 -0.19 4.74
CA GLY A 16 3.60 0.35 4.06
C GLY A 16 3.34 1.67 3.35
N TYR A 17 2.31 1.74 2.49
CA TYR A 17 2.01 2.98 1.79
C TYR A 17 1.54 4.08 2.76
N VAL A 18 0.83 3.74 3.85
CA VAL A 18 0.41 4.73 4.86
C VAL A 18 1.62 5.27 5.62
N ALA A 19 2.55 4.40 6.03
CA ALA A 19 3.78 4.82 6.68
C ALA A 19 4.61 5.73 5.76
N ALA A 20 4.72 5.38 4.48
CA ALA A 20 5.45 6.16 3.50
C ALA A 20 4.82 7.54 3.24
N ILE A 21 3.49 7.59 3.08
CA ILE A 21 2.74 8.84 2.94
C ILE A 21 2.96 9.71 4.18
N ARG A 22 2.86 9.12 5.37
CA ARG A 22 3.04 9.88 6.62
C ARG A 22 4.47 10.40 6.78
N ALA A 23 5.47 9.60 6.43
CA ALA A 23 6.87 10.02 6.45
C ALA A 23 7.13 11.18 5.48
N ALA A 24 6.60 11.10 4.25
CA ALA A 24 6.69 12.19 3.28
C ALA A 24 6.00 13.48 3.77
N GLN A 25 4.83 13.37 4.41
CA GLN A 25 4.14 14.51 5.02
C GLN A 25 4.92 15.17 6.16
N LEU A 26 5.78 14.40 6.84
CA LEU A 26 6.67 14.90 7.90
C LEU A 26 7.98 15.47 7.34
N GLY A 27 8.13 15.54 6.01
CA GLY A 27 9.29 16.11 5.33
C GLY A 27 10.43 15.14 5.06
N LEU A 28 10.24 13.83 5.30
CA LEU A 28 11.26 12.82 5.03
C LEU A 28 11.25 12.43 3.55
N THR A 29 12.44 12.37 2.96
CA THR A 29 12.66 11.82 1.62
C THR A 29 12.45 10.31 1.69
N THR A 30 11.30 9.84 1.23
CA THR A 30 10.84 8.46 1.46
C THR A 30 10.72 7.69 0.15
N ALA A 31 11.25 6.46 0.11
CA ALA A 31 11.05 5.51 -0.99
C ALA A 31 10.15 4.34 -0.57
N VAL A 32 9.36 3.82 -1.51
CA VAL A 32 8.60 2.58 -1.33
C VAL A 32 9.05 1.58 -2.39
N VAL A 33 9.37 0.36 -1.97
CA VAL A 33 9.71 -0.74 -2.85
C VAL A 33 8.63 -1.80 -2.74
N GLU A 34 7.89 -2.01 -3.83
CA GLU A 34 6.89 -3.06 -3.96
C GLU A 34 7.24 -3.92 -5.17
N ARG A 35 7.13 -5.24 -5.02
CA ARG A 35 7.42 -6.21 -6.07
C ARG A 35 6.25 -6.37 -7.04
N GLU A 36 5.03 -6.34 -6.51
CA GLU A 36 3.81 -6.61 -7.26
C GLU A 36 2.92 -5.36 -7.31
N HIS A 37 1.72 -5.42 -6.71
CA HIS A 37 0.69 -4.39 -6.82
C HIS A 37 0.66 -3.51 -5.57
N LEU A 38 0.68 -2.19 -5.77
CA LEU A 38 0.42 -1.23 -4.70
C LEU A 38 -0.95 -1.51 -4.05
N GLY A 39 -1.03 -1.29 -2.74
CA GLY A 39 -2.18 -1.65 -1.93
C GLY A 39 -2.10 -3.03 -1.28
N GLY A 40 -1.15 -3.86 -1.71
CA GLY A 40 -0.90 -5.19 -1.16
C GLY A 40 -2.14 -6.07 -1.15
N ILE A 41 -2.22 -6.97 -0.17
CA ILE A 41 -3.33 -7.94 -0.07
C ILE A 41 -4.69 -7.27 0.06
N CYS A 42 -4.82 -6.20 0.85
CA CYS A 42 -6.11 -5.65 1.20
C CYS A 42 -6.86 -5.07 0.00
N LEU A 43 -6.16 -4.34 -0.88
CA LEU A 43 -6.76 -3.78 -2.10
C LEU A 43 -6.90 -4.83 -3.21
N ASN A 44 -5.92 -5.72 -3.38
CA ASN A 44 -5.83 -6.54 -4.58
C ASN A 44 -6.43 -7.95 -4.43
N TRP A 45 -6.34 -8.56 -3.25
CA TRP A 45 -6.65 -10.00 -3.06
C TRP A 45 -7.34 -10.34 -1.73
N GLY A 46 -7.82 -9.34 -1.00
CA GLY A 46 -8.29 -9.49 0.37
C GLY A 46 -9.54 -8.66 0.63
N CYS A 47 -9.40 -7.64 1.47
CA CYS A 47 -10.52 -6.85 1.99
C CYS A 47 -11.47 -6.35 0.88
N ILE A 48 -10.94 -5.63 -0.12
CA ILE A 48 -11.77 -4.95 -1.11
C ILE A 48 -12.44 -5.93 -2.07
N PRO A 49 -11.73 -6.88 -2.72
CA PRO A 49 -12.39 -7.84 -3.62
C PRO A 49 -13.39 -8.72 -2.89
N THR A 50 -13.08 -9.16 -1.67
CA THR A 50 -13.98 -10.03 -0.90
C THR A 50 -15.28 -9.29 -0.54
N LYS A 51 -15.20 -8.01 -0.16
CA LYS A 51 -16.40 -7.22 0.13
C LYS A 51 -17.18 -6.85 -1.12
N ALA A 52 -16.51 -6.61 -2.25
CA ALA A 52 -17.19 -6.42 -3.53
C ALA A 52 -18.00 -7.66 -3.93
N LEU A 53 -17.38 -8.85 -3.85
CA LEU A 53 -18.06 -10.12 -4.15
C LEU A 53 -19.21 -10.42 -3.18
N LEU A 54 -19.00 -10.20 -1.88
CA LEU A 54 -20.06 -10.36 -0.88
C LEU A 54 -21.26 -9.47 -1.20
N ARG A 55 -21.03 -8.20 -1.54
CA ARG A 55 -22.10 -7.28 -1.92
C ARG A 55 -22.83 -7.74 -3.19
N SER A 56 -22.10 -8.25 -4.18
CA SER A 56 -22.74 -8.83 -5.37
C SER A 56 -23.66 -10.00 -4.97
N ALA A 57 -23.21 -10.89 -4.09
CA ALA A 57 -24.00 -12.02 -3.61
C ALA A 57 -25.21 -11.64 -2.73
N GLU A 58 -25.24 -10.44 -2.15
CA GLU A 58 -26.43 -9.93 -1.41
C GLU A 58 -27.51 -9.34 -2.33
N VAL A 59 -27.14 -8.93 -3.54
CA VAL A 59 -28.04 -8.24 -4.48
C VAL A 59 -28.65 -9.19 -5.52
N TYR A 60 -28.02 -10.35 -5.76
CA TYR A 60 -28.53 -11.44 -6.59
C TYR A 60 -29.13 -12.55 -5.72
#